data_AF-A0A8A8DB02-F1
#
_entry.id   AF-A0A8A8DB02-F1
#
_cell.length_a   1.000
_cell.length_b   1.000
_cell.length_c   1.000
_cell.angle_alpha   90.00
_cell.angle_beta   90.00
_cell.angle_gamma   90.00
#
_symmetry.space_group_name_H-M   'P 1'
#
loop_
_entity.id
_entity.type
_entity.pdbx_description
1 polymer ?
#
loop_
_entity_poly.entity_id
_entity_poly.type
_entity_poly.pdbx_seq_one_letter_code
_entity_poly.pdbx_strand_id
1 'polypeptide(L)'
;MANFSTEFPIDPRNGVEDVINLACKWIAGSPHSKIPRNVLSNVSVDSEWNYSNGNERVTIAAAKGEEYDIGGLRYVNVDKGLEWVTSIVSLKTTDRNLLSIQIYCEALSTTVRLPPPKKPYFIRQVLAELGGGMDGEIPVTEKPFRLGEDDSGVAAALMMGIANNKLPIVYVSAGFDGDYLINPDELAKFVSGMAHVVVEPSRAFSFKVKTLTNSSNVFGGTVGVYWPESNRRSAYFLDEDTPSQRAIQIDIAKDIRLALSNRRVRTNCTWNHLMETMSRRRYDLLKAQGSTEL
;
A
#
# COMPACT_ATOMS: atom_id res chain seq x y z
N MET A 1 -5.63 -15.78 4.28
CA MET A 1 -4.46 -14.94 3.89
C MET A 1 -4.98 -13.87 2.96
N ALA A 2 -4.49 -12.62 3.02
CA ALA A 2 -5.00 -11.57 2.13
C ALA A 2 -4.57 -11.86 0.68
N ASN A 3 -5.41 -11.54 -0.30
CA ASN A 3 -5.01 -11.55 -1.71
C ASN A 3 -4.09 -10.36 -1.99
N PHE A 4 -4.42 -9.19 -1.44
CA PHE A 4 -3.59 -7.99 -1.53
C PHE A 4 -3.53 -7.31 -0.16
N SER A 5 -2.36 -6.83 0.23
CA SER A 5 -2.19 -6.01 1.43
C SER A 5 -1.14 -4.96 1.18
N THR A 6 -1.43 -3.71 1.54
CA THR A 6 -0.42 -2.66 1.59
C THR A 6 -0.79 -1.60 2.61
N GLU A 7 0.22 -0.95 3.16
CA GLU A 7 0.06 0.12 4.12
C GLU A 7 1.17 1.14 3.87
N PHE A 8 0.81 2.41 3.67
CA PHE A 8 1.78 3.47 3.38
C PHE A 8 1.25 4.83 3.85
N PRO A 9 2.15 5.76 4.21
CA PRO A 9 1.76 7.11 4.59
C PRO A 9 1.23 7.89 3.38
N ILE A 10 0.16 8.65 3.60
CA ILE A 10 -0.38 9.65 2.68
C ILE A 10 -0.11 11.04 3.22
N ASP A 11 -0.29 12.07 2.39
CA ASP A 11 -0.03 13.45 2.78
C ASP A 11 -0.86 13.84 4.03
N PRO A 12 -0.22 14.26 5.15
CA PRO A 12 -0.89 14.50 6.42
C PRO A 12 -1.87 15.68 6.39
N ARG A 13 -1.85 16.51 5.34
CA ARG A 13 -2.84 17.57 5.12
C ARG A 13 -4.26 17.02 4.95
N ASN A 14 -4.41 15.81 4.42
CA ASN A 14 -5.70 15.15 4.25
C ASN A 14 -6.19 14.51 5.55
N GLY A 15 -7.50 14.51 5.76
CA GLY A 15 -8.18 13.82 6.85
C GLY A 15 -8.62 12.40 6.50
N VAL A 16 -9.15 11.70 7.49
CA VAL A 16 -9.81 10.39 7.30
C VAL A 16 -11.02 10.53 6.37
N GLU A 17 -11.74 11.64 6.47
CA GLU A 17 -12.91 11.95 5.62
C GLU A 17 -12.55 12.02 4.14
N ASP A 18 -11.38 12.58 3.78
CA ASP A 18 -10.92 12.65 2.39
C ASP A 18 -10.68 11.26 1.79
N VAL A 19 -10.13 10.34 2.60
CA VAL A 19 -9.92 8.95 2.20
C VAL A 19 -11.25 8.23 1.99
N ILE A 20 -12.22 8.42 2.90
CA ILE A 20 -13.57 7.84 2.78
C ILE A 20 -14.26 8.39 1.52
N ASN A 21 -14.21 9.70 1.31
CA ASN A 21 -14.79 10.35 0.14
C ASN A 21 -14.19 9.82 -1.17
N LEU A 22 -12.87 9.64 -1.20
CA LEU A 22 -12.21 9.04 -2.37
C LEU A 22 -12.60 7.57 -2.56
N ALA A 23 -12.72 6.78 -1.49
CA ALA A 23 -13.17 5.39 -1.56
C ALA A 23 -14.60 5.27 -2.09
N CYS A 24 -15.50 6.16 -1.66
CA CYS A 24 -16.85 6.30 -2.19
C CYS A 24 -16.85 6.61 -3.69
N LYS A 25 -16.02 7.58 -4.13
CA LYS A 25 -15.85 7.91 -5.56
C LYS A 25 -15.32 6.72 -6.36
N TRP A 26 -14.37 5.97 -5.81
CA TRP A 26 -13.80 4.78 -6.43
C TRP A 26 -14.84 3.69 -6.68
N ILE A 27 -15.70 3.39 -5.69
CA ILE A 27 -16.80 2.43 -5.85
C ILE A 27 -17.79 2.93 -6.90
N ALA A 28 -18.27 4.17 -6.75
CA ALA A 28 -19.25 4.76 -7.67
C ALA A 28 -18.73 4.89 -9.12
N GLY A 29 -17.41 4.95 -9.32
CA GLY A 29 -16.76 4.99 -10.63
C GLY A 29 -16.31 3.62 -11.15
N SER A 30 -16.48 2.55 -10.38
CA SER A 30 -16.02 1.22 -10.74
C SER A 30 -16.94 0.58 -11.78
N PRO A 31 -16.41 0.03 -12.89
CA PRO A 31 -17.22 -0.75 -13.84
C PRO A 31 -17.72 -2.07 -13.24
N HIS A 32 -17.25 -2.43 -12.05
CA HIS A 32 -17.61 -3.64 -11.32
C HIS A 32 -18.54 -3.36 -10.13
N SER A 33 -19.07 -2.14 -9.99
CA SER A 33 -20.06 -1.82 -8.97
C SER A 33 -21.36 -1.32 -9.59
N LYS A 34 -22.49 -1.72 -9.00
CA LYS A 34 -23.83 -1.21 -9.35
C LYS A 34 -24.35 -0.23 -8.30
N ILE A 35 -23.53 0.14 -7.32
CA ILE A 35 -23.92 1.08 -6.27
C ILE A 35 -24.00 2.50 -6.86
N PRO A 36 -25.17 3.14 -6.82
CA PRO A 36 -25.34 4.48 -7.39
C PRO A 36 -24.53 5.55 -6.64
N ARG A 37 -23.96 6.51 -7.37
CA ARG A 37 -23.14 7.60 -6.79
C ARG A 37 -23.87 8.43 -5.73
N ASN A 38 -25.17 8.68 -5.91
CA ASN A 38 -25.99 9.46 -4.99
C ASN A 38 -26.18 8.78 -3.62
N VAL A 39 -26.04 7.46 -3.54
CA VAL A 39 -26.10 6.72 -2.27
C VAL A 39 -24.82 6.99 -1.45
N LEU A 40 -23.68 7.10 -2.13
CA LEU A 40 -22.37 7.27 -1.50
C LEU A 40 -21.98 8.75 -1.27
N SER A 41 -22.78 9.72 -1.73
CA SER A 41 -22.47 11.15 -1.61
C SER A 41 -22.94 11.79 -0.30
N ASN A 42 -23.83 11.14 0.46
CA ASN A 42 -24.48 11.69 1.66
C ASN A 42 -24.13 10.91 2.93
N VAL A 43 -22.93 10.30 2.98
CA VAL A 43 -22.53 9.47 4.13
C VAL A 43 -22.04 10.36 5.26
N SER A 44 -22.78 10.39 6.37
CA SER A 44 -22.30 11.01 7.60
C SER A 44 -21.20 10.16 8.23
N VAL A 45 -20.11 10.81 8.64
CA VAL A 45 -18.88 10.14 9.11
C VAL A 45 -18.90 9.89 10.63
N ASP A 46 -19.93 10.36 11.33
CA ASP A 46 -20.03 10.26 12.80
C ASP A 46 -20.64 8.95 13.32
N SER A 47 -21.02 8.04 12.42
CA SER A 47 -21.62 6.74 12.77
C SER A 47 -21.28 5.66 11.76
N GLU A 48 -21.49 4.40 12.13
CA GLU A 48 -21.44 3.30 11.17
C GLU A 48 -22.62 3.43 10.18
N TRP A 49 -22.30 3.46 8.90
CA TRP A 49 -23.26 3.50 7.80
C TRP A 49 -23.11 2.24 6.95
N ASN A 50 -24.25 1.64 6.59
CA ASN A 50 -24.28 0.41 5.81
C ASN A 50 -25.26 0.55 4.64
N TYR A 51 -24.87 0.01 3.49
CA TYR A 51 -25.72 -0.12 2.32
C TYR A 51 -25.50 -1.46 1.63
N SER A 52 -26.57 -2.09 1.16
CA SER A 52 -26.50 -3.32 0.38
C SER A 52 -27.33 -3.19 -0.89
N ASN A 53 -26.82 -3.71 -1.99
CA ASN A 53 -27.50 -3.77 -3.28
C ASN A 53 -27.20 -5.11 -3.95
N GLY A 54 -28.13 -6.06 -3.82
CA GLY A 54 -27.93 -7.43 -4.32
C GLY A 54 -26.70 -8.08 -3.69
N ASN A 55 -25.68 -8.35 -4.52
CA ASN A 55 -24.44 -9.02 -4.13
C ASN A 55 -23.36 -8.07 -3.59
N GLU A 56 -23.65 -6.78 -3.52
CA GLU A 56 -22.73 -5.75 -3.07
C GLU A 56 -23.14 -5.23 -1.70
N ARG A 57 -22.16 -5.01 -0.82
CA ARG A 57 -22.34 -4.35 0.48
C ARG A 57 -21.22 -3.36 0.73
N VAL A 58 -21.58 -2.17 1.20
CA VAL A 58 -20.64 -1.15 1.66
C VAL A 58 -20.92 -0.85 3.12
N THR A 59 -19.88 -0.88 3.94
CA THR A 59 -19.88 -0.38 5.30
C THR A 59 -18.88 0.75 5.40
N ILE A 60 -19.28 1.88 5.96
CA ILE A 60 -18.42 3.04 6.24
C ILE A 60 -18.49 3.30 7.73
N ALA A 61 -17.35 3.56 8.34
CA ALA A 61 -17.27 3.93 9.74
C ALA A 61 -16.11 4.89 9.96
N ALA A 62 -16.25 5.78 10.93
CA ALA A 62 -15.14 6.56 11.45
C ALA A 62 -15.36 6.96 12.90
N ALA A 63 -14.25 7.25 13.57
CA ALA A 63 -14.20 7.62 14.96
C ALA A 63 -13.12 8.70 15.15
N LYS A 64 -13.50 9.87 15.68
CA LYS A 64 -12.60 11.01 15.98
C LYS A 64 -12.08 11.00 17.40
N GLY A 65 -10.79 10.83 17.64
CA GLY A 65 -10.22 10.64 18.98
C GLY A 65 -9.30 11.78 19.42
N GLU A 66 -8.92 11.79 20.69
CA GLU A 66 -7.93 12.76 21.20
C GLU A 66 -6.53 12.49 20.62
N GLU A 67 -6.13 11.22 20.56
CA GLU A 67 -4.81 10.82 20.05
C GLU A 67 -4.77 10.61 18.53
N TYR A 68 -5.88 10.12 17.96
CA TYR A 68 -5.99 9.81 16.56
C TYR A 68 -7.43 9.76 16.07
N ASP A 69 -7.61 10.08 14.80
CA ASP A 69 -8.80 9.79 14.03
C ASP A 69 -8.59 8.49 13.25
N ILE A 70 -9.62 7.66 13.16
CA ILE A 70 -9.61 6.46 12.33
C ILE A 70 -10.92 6.35 11.58
N GLY A 71 -10.87 5.87 10.35
CA GLY A 71 -12.07 5.62 9.58
C GLY A 71 -11.76 4.99 8.25
N GLY A 72 -12.81 4.53 7.57
CA GLY A 72 -12.62 3.78 6.36
C GLY A 72 -13.91 3.23 5.79
N LEU A 73 -13.70 2.42 4.76
CA LEU A 73 -14.73 1.77 4.00
C LEU A 73 -14.40 0.29 3.82
N ARG A 74 -15.37 -0.58 4.06
CA ARG A 74 -15.34 -1.99 3.66
C ARG A 74 -16.37 -2.24 2.57
N TYR A 75 -15.90 -2.73 1.43
CA TYR A 75 -16.71 -3.11 0.28
C TYR A 75 -16.65 -4.61 0.07
N VAL A 76 -17.82 -5.25 0.08
CA VAL A 76 -18.01 -6.67 -0.23
C VAL A 76 -18.72 -6.77 -1.58
N ASN A 77 -18.23 -7.63 -2.46
CA ASN A 77 -18.87 -7.94 -3.73
C ASN A 77 -18.79 -9.45 -4.02
N VAL A 78 -19.93 -10.07 -4.26
CA VAL A 78 -20.01 -11.47 -4.67
C VAL A 78 -20.26 -11.56 -6.18
N ASP A 79 -19.27 -12.04 -6.93
CA ASP A 79 -19.35 -12.23 -8.38
C ASP A 79 -18.77 -13.59 -8.80
N LYS A 80 -19.47 -14.31 -9.68
CA LYS A 80 -19.04 -15.60 -10.26
C LYS A 80 -18.52 -16.63 -9.25
N GLY A 81 -19.15 -16.70 -8.08
CA GLY A 81 -18.76 -17.64 -7.01
C GLY A 81 -17.49 -17.23 -6.24
N LEU A 82 -17.04 -15.98 -6.39
CA LEU A 82 -15.99 -15.36 -5.58
C LEU A 82 -16.61 -14.26 -4.70
N GLU A 83 -16.29 -14.28 -3.41
CA GLU A 83 -16.52 -13.13 -2.54
C GLU A 83 -15.25 -12.30 -2.45
N TRP A 84 -15.36 -11.02 -2.77
CA TRP A 84 -14.30 -10.04 -2.64
C TRP A 84 -14.60 -9.12 -1.47
N VAL A 85 -13.65 -8.98 -0.55
CA VAL A 85 -13.72 -8.02 0.56
C VAL A 85 -12.57 -7.05 0.44
N THR A 86 -12.85 -5.79 0.10
CA THR A 86 -11.87 -4.70 0.09
C THR A 86 -12.09 -3.83 1.32
N SER A 87 -11.08 -3.71 2.18
CA SER A 87 -11.06 -2.79 3.31
C SER A 87 -10.03 -1.69 3.05
N ILE A 88 -10.48 -0.44 3.11
CA ILE A 88 -9.67 0.77 2.99
C ILE A 88 -9.81 1.51 4.31
N VAL A 89 -8.71 1.69 5.04
CA VAL A 89 -8.72 2.35 6.36
C VAL A 89 -7.63 3.39 6.42
N SER A 90 -7.97 4.56 6.92
CA SER A 90 -7.03 5.62 7.26
C SER A 90 -7.00 5.82 8.78
N LEU A 91 -5.78 5.97 9.31
CA LEU A 91 -5.53 6.35 10.69
C LEU A 91 -4.65 7.59 10.68
N LYS A 92 -5.19 8.69 11.21
CA LYS A 92 -4.53 9.98 11.28
C LYS A 92 -4.20 10.34 12.72
N THR A 93 -2.95 10.66 12.97
CA THR A 93 -2.52 11.39 14.19
C THR A 93 -2.10 12.80 13.79
N THR A 94 -1.65 13.61 14.74
CA THR A 94 -1.15 14.97 14.48
C THR A 94 -0.03 15.00 13.41
N ASP A 95 0.86 14.01 13.43
CA ASP A 95 2.09 14.03 12.61
C ASP A 95 2.05 13.10 11.40
N ARG A 96 1.07 12.18 11.32
CA ARG A 96 1.02 11.18 10.26
C ARG A 96 -0.40 10.87 9.84
N ASN A 97 -0.58 10.56 8.56
CA ASN A 97 -1.79 9.93 8.05
C ASN A 97 -1.39 8.63 7.34
N LEU A 98 -1.80 7.51 7.91
CA LEU A 98 -1.49 6.18 7.40
C LEU A 98 -2.70 5.63 6.65
N LEU A 99 -2.47 5.09 5.46
CA LEU A 99 -3.49 4.40 4.67
C LEU A 99 -3.17 2.91 4.60
N SER A 100 -4.17 2.09 4.87
CA SER A 100 -4.13 0.63 4.78
C SER A 100 -5.19 0.12 3.80
N ILE A 101 -4.78 -0.75 2.88
CA ILE A 101 -5.66 -1.36 1.89
C ILE A 101 -5.46 -2.87 1.94
N GLN A 102 -6.54 -3.59 2.25
CA GLN A 102 -6.54 -5.04 2.35
C GLN A 102 -7.65 -5.61 1.46
N ILE A 103 -7.30 -6.59 0.63
CA ILE A 103 -8.26 -7.29 -0.22
C ILE A 103 -8.17 -8.78 0.07
N TYR A 104 -9.33 -9.37 0.36
CA TYR A 104 -9.52 -10.80 0.47
C TYR A 104 -10.41 -11.26 -0.68
N CYS A 105 -10.10 -12.43 -1.23
CA CYS A 105 -10.90 -13.11 -2.23
C CYS A 105 -11.05 -14.56 -1.82
N GLU A 106 -12.29 -14.97 -1.59
CA GLU A 106 -12.62 -16.31 -1.16
C GLU A 106 -13.51 -16.98 -2.21
N ALA A 107 -13.23 -18.25 -2.49
CA ALA A 107 -14.06 -19.05 -3.38
C ALA A 107 -15.23 -19.63 -2.58
N LEU A 108 -16.45 -19.38 -3.05
CA LEU A 108 -17.68 -19.88 -2.43
C LEU A 108 -17.93 -21.37 -2.73
N SER A 109 -17.17 -21.95 -3.66
CA SER A 109 -17.17 -23.37 -3.99
C SER A 109 -15.78 -23.85 -4.41
N THR A 110 -15.56 -25.17 -4.37
CA THR A 110 -14.28 -25.81 -4.76
C THR A 110 -14.03 -25.81 -6.27
N THR A 111 -15.03 -25.45 -7.08
CA THR A 111 -14.93 -25.42 -8.54
C THR A 111 -14.34 -24.13 -9.08
N VAL A 112 -14.28 -23.08 -8.25
CA VAL A 112 -13.83 -21.74 -8.66
C VAL A 112 -12.36 -21.56 -8.29
N ARG A 113 -11.56 -21.09 -9.24
CA ARG A 113 -10.14 -20.76 -8.99
C ARG A 113 -9.98 -19.30 -8.59
N LEU A 114 -9.16 -19.07 -7.57
CA LEU A 114 -8.79 -17.72 -7.17
C LEU A 114 -7.92 -17.06 -8.25
N PRO A 115 -8.25 -15.83 -8.68
CA PRO A 115 -7.43 -15.11 -9.64
C PRO A 115 -6.13 -14.62 -8.99
N PRO A 116 -5.09 -14.34 -9.79
CA PRO A 116 -3.87 -13.76 -9.27
C PRO A 116 -4.16 -12.39 -8.65
N PRO A 117 -3.54 -12.06 -7.51
CA PRO A 117 -3.76 -10.78 -6.86
C PRO A 117 -3.28 -9.64 -7.75
N LYS A 118 -3.98 -8.50 -7.73
CA LYS A 118 -3.65 -7.31 -8.53
C LYS A 118 -3.52 -6.09 -7.63
N LYS A 119 -2.66 -5.14 -8.02
CA LYS A 119 -2.58 -3.82 -7.37
C LYS A 119 -3.89 -3.07 -7.62
N PRO A 120 -4.60 -2.60 -6.57
CA PRO A 120 -5.85 -1.86 -6.73
C PRO A 120 -5.63 -0.52 -7.41
N TYR A 121 -6.53 -0.15 -8.33
CA TYR A 121 -6.52 1.17 -8.97
C TYR A 121 -6.65 2.32 -7.97
N PHE A 122 -7.32 2.07 -6.83
CA PHE A 122 -7.50 3.01 -5.74
C PHE A 122 -6.17 3.63 -5.26
N ILE A 123 -5.07 2.86 -5.23
CA ILE A 123 -3.75 3.39 -4.83
C ILE A 123 -3.30 4.53 -5.74
N ARG A 124 -3.52 4.39 -7.04
CA ARG A 124 -3.18 5.45 -8.01
C ARG A 124 -4.03 6.69 -7.78
N GLN A 125 -5.32 6.53 -7.48
CA GLN A 125 -6.20 7.65 -7.17
C GLN A 125 -5.76 8.38 -5.90
N VAL A 126 -5.40 7.64 -4.86
CA VAL A 126 -4.88 8.21 -3.61
C VAL A 126 -3.63 9.05 -3.88
N LEU A 127 -2.63 8.49 -4.57
CA LEU A 127 -1.39 9.23 -4.84
C LEU A 127 -1.60 10.44 -5.76
N ALA A 128 -2.61 10.42 -6.62
CA ALA A 128 -2.93 11.53 -7.51
C ALA A 128 -3.77 12.63 -6.85
N GLU A 129 -4.75 12.27 -6.01
CA GLU A 129 -5.73 13.21 -5.43
C GLU A 129 -5.36 13.64 -4.01
N LEU A 130 -4.85 12.71 -3.19
CA LEU A 130 -4.49 12.97 -1.79
C LEU A 130 -2.97 13.15 -1.61
N GLY A 131 -2.16 12.59 -2.50
CA GLY A 131 -0.70 12.62 -2.38
C GLY A 131 -0.16 11.60 -1.37
N GLY A 132 1.09 11.20 -1.57
CA GLY A 132 1.81 10.34 -0.63
C GLY A 132 2.51 11.12 0.47
N GLY A 133 2.66 10.50 1.64
CA GLY A 133 3.41 11.03 2.76
C GLY A 133 4.87 10.56 2.75
N MET A 134 5.61 10.92 3.81
CA MET A 134 6.98 10.48 4.02
C MET A 134 7.01 9.10 4.68
N ASP A 135 7.66 8.13 4.04
CA ASP A 135 7.98 6.82 4.59
C ASP A 135 9.46 6.78 5.00
N GLY A 136 9.72 7.08 6.28
CA GLY A 136 11.05 7.47 6.72
C GLY A 136 11.44 8.79 6.05
N GLU A 137 12.55 8.80 5.33
CA GLU A 137 13.05 9.97 4.59
C GLU A 137 12.67 9.96 3.10
N ILE A 138 11.89 8.97 2.62
CA ILE A 138 11.48 8.87 1.21
C ILE A 138 10.00 9.20 1.05
N PRO A 139 9.62 10.09 0.13
CA PRO A 139 8.23 10.33 -0.19
C PRO A 139 7.62 9.14 -0.97
N VAL A 140 6.43 8.70 -0.58
CA VAL A 140 5.68 7.71 -1.36
C VAL A 140 5.14 8.37 -2.62
N THR A 141 5.62 7.94 -3.80
CA THR A 141 5.17 8.52 -5.08
C THR A 141 5.02 7.47 -6.19
N GLU A 142 4.52 7.89 -7.36
CA GLU A 142 4.53 7.09 -8.59
C GLU A 142 5.79 7.32 -9.45
N LYS A 143 6.80 7.99 -8.89
CA LYS A 143 8.07 8.32 -9.57
C LYS A 143 9.25 7.67 -8.83
N PRO A 144 10.33 7.32 -9.54
CA PRO A 144 11.53 6.83 -8.90
C PRO A 144 12.22 7.96 -8.11
N PHE A 145 12.80 7.59 -6.97
CA PHE A 145 13.73 8.42 -6.22
C PHE A 145 15.12 8.30 -6.86
N ARG A 146 15.55 9.34 -7.58
CA ARG A 146 16.84 9.36 -8.29
C ARG A 146 17.89 9.98 -7.38
N LEU A 147 18.95 9.23 -7.11
CA LEU A 147 20.06 9.64 -6.27
C LEU A 147 21.03 10.52 -7.05
N GLY A 148 21.59 11.52 -6.39
CA GLY A 148 22.77 12.26 -6.84
C GLY A 148 24.07 11.53 -6.50
N GLU A 149 25.18 11.98 -7.07
CA GLU A 149 26.51 11.36 -6.89
C GLU A 149 27.02 11.35 -5.45
N ASP A 150 26.48 12.22 -4.60
CA ASP A 150 26.84 12.37 -3.19
C ASP A 150 25.89 11.60 -2.24
N ASP A 151 24.79 11.03 -2.74
CA ASP A 151 23.76 10.36 -1.94
C ASP A 151 24.10 8.90 -1.60
N SER A 152 25.37 8.51 -1.67
CA SER A 152 25.81 7.13 -1.40
C SER A 152 25.49 6.67 0.03
N GLY A 153 25.50 7.59 0.99
CA GLY A 153 25.05 7.35 2.36
C GLY A 153 23.56 7.03 2.44
N VAL A 154 22.72 7.74 1.66
CA VAL A 154 21.28 7.50 1.58
C VAL A 154 21.00 6.11 0.99
N ALA A 155 21.66 5.76 -0.12
CA ALA A 155 21.57 4.43 -0.72
C ALA A 155 21.91 3.32 0.28
N ALA A 156 23.02 3.49 1.01
CA ALA A 156 23.45 2.52 2.00
C ALA A 156 22.44 2.40 3.15
N ALA A 157 21.94 3.52 3.68
CA ALA A 157 20.95 3.53 4.75
C ALA A 157 19.66 2.78 4.37
N LEU A 158 19.21 2.95 3.13
CA LEU A 158 18.04 2.27 2.57
C LEU A 158 18.25 0.76 2.42
N MET A 159 19.39 0.35 1.88
CA MET A 159 19.71 -1.08 1.71
C MET A 159 19.88 -1.81 3.04
N MET A 160 20.44 -1.12 4.04
CA MET A 160 20.71 -1.68 5.37
C MET A 160 19.50 -1.60 6.31
N GLY A 161 18.38 -1.01 5.87
CA GLY A 161 17.15 -0.93 6.67
C GLY A 161 17.21 0.07 7.84
N ILE A 162 18.14 1.03 7.79
CA ILE A 162 18.33 2.04 8.84
C ILE A 162 17.75 3.42 8.48
N ALA A 163 17.15 3.57 7.29
CA ALA A 163 16.48 4.79 6.84
C ALA A 163 15.03 4.95 7.36
N ASN A 164 14.60 4.10 8.31
CA ASN A 164 13.28 4.11 8.96
C ASN A 164 12.05 3.92 8.05
N ASN A 165 12.24 3.69 6.75
CA ASN A 165 11.16 3.36 5.83
C ASN A 165 10.56 1.97 6.13
N LYS A 166 9.26 1.82 5.86
CA LYS A 166 8.50 0.58 6.07
C LYS A 166 8.23 -0.16 4.77
N LEU A 167 8.18 0.57 3.65
CA LEU A 167 8.04 -0.03 2.33
C LEU A 167 9.39 -0.57 1.85
N PRO A 168 9.42 -1.72 1.14
CA PRO A 168 10.59 -2.23 0.46
C PRO A 168 11.22 -1.22 -0.49
N ILE A 169 12.52 -1.38 -0.71
CA ILE A 169 13.30 -0.58 -1.68
C ILE A 169 13.62 -1.45 -2.87
N VAL A 170 13.12 -1.08 -4.04
CA VAL A 170 13.61 -1.60 -5.32
C VAL A 170 14.73 -0.70 -5.80
N TYR A 171 15.96 -1.17 -5.62
CA TYR A 171 17.16 -0.46 -6.01
C TYR A 171 17.60 -0.87 -7.42
N VAL A 172 17.67 0.10 -8.33
CA VAL A 172 18.08 -0.08 -9.71
C VAL A 172 19.54 0.38 -9.84
N SER A 173 20.46 -0.57 -10.01
CA SER A 173 21.87 -0.24 -10.22
C SER A 173 22.15 0.16 -11.68
N ALA A 174 23.17 0.97 -11.88
CA ALA A 174 23.65 1.39 -13.19
C ALA A 174 24.36 0.22 -13.88
N GLY A 175 24.07 0.07 -15.17
CA GLY A 175 24.70 -0.87 -16.09
C GLY A 175 26.17 -0.54 -16.36
N PHE A 176 26.84 -1.45 -17.07
CA PHE A 176 28.24 -1.26 -17.46
C PHE A 176 28.42 -0.15 -18.50
N ASP A 177 27.39 0.10 -19.30
CA ASP A 177 27.23 1.16 -20.30
C ASP A 177 26.68 2.47 -19.72
N GLY A 178 26.26 2.48 -18.45
CA GLY A 178 25.62 3.62 -17.79
C GLY A 178 24.10 3.63 -17.91
N ASP A 179 23.50 2.71 -18.66
CA ASP A 179 22.05 2.55 -18.77
C ASP A 179 21.48 1.67 -17.65
N TYR A 180 20.15 1.56 -17.58
CA TYR A 180 19.46 0.71 -16.62
C TYR A 180 18.85 -0.51 -17.30
N LEU A 181 18.91 -1.65 -16.61
CA LEU A 181 18.34 -2.91 -17.11
C LEU A 181 16.82 -2.84 -17.34
N ILE A 182 16.12 -1.95 -16.64
CA ILE A 182 14.68 -1.77 -16.71
C ILE A 182 14.33 -0.29 -16.85
N ASN A 183 13.08 0.02 -17.21
CA ASN A 183 12.54 1.37 -17.13
C ASN A 183 12.12 1.68 -15.67
N PRO A 184 12.84 2.56 -14.93
CA PRO A 184 12.52 2.83 -13.53
C PRO A 184 11.21 3.59 -13.35
N ASP A 185 10.83 4.45 -14.30
CA ASP A 185 9.59 5.24 -14.24
C ASP A 185 8.36 4.37 -14.45
N GLU A 186 8.45 3.35 -15.32
CA GLU A 186 7.37 2.37 -15.47
C GLU A 186 7.28 1.46 -14.23
N LEU A 187 8.42 0.98 -13.73
CA LEU A 187 8.42 0.16 -12.52
C LEU A 187 7.83 0.91 -11.32
N ALA A 188 8.18 2.18 -11.14
CA ALA A 188 7.66 3.00 -10.04
C ALA A 188 6.13 3.05 -10.04
N LYS A 189 5.49 3.10 -11.21
CA LYS A 189 4.02 3.03 -11.33
C LYS A 189 3.47 1.64 -10.97
N PHE A 190 4.18 0.58 -11.32
CA PHE A 190 3.75 -0.79 -10.99
C PHE A 190 3.82 -1.07 -9.49
N VAL A 191 4.82 -0.50 -8.81
CA VAL A 191 5.04 -0.73 -7.37
C VAL A 191 4.61 0.41 -6.46
N SER A 192 4.04 1.50 -7.00
CA SER A 192 3.65 2.65 -6.18
C SER A 192 2.70 2.26 -5.05
N GLY A 193 2.95 2.78 -3.85
CA GLY A 193 2.27 2.40 -2.61
C GLY A 193 2.68 1.04 -2.04
N MET A 194 3.40 0.19 -2.78
CA MET A 194 3.91 -1.10 -2.31
C MET A 194 5.41 -1.09 -2.02
N ALA A 195 6.19 -0.30 -2.76
CA ALA A 195 7.63 -0.16 -2.62
C ALA A 195 8.10 1.19 -3.18
N HIS A 196 9.30 1.62 -2.78
CA HIS A 196 10.00 2.74 -3.41
C HIS A 196 10.92 2.22 -4.49
N VAL A 197 10.99 2.91 -5.63
CA VAL A 197 12.02 2.64 -6.64
C VAL A 197 13.14 3.66 -6.45
N VAL A 198 14.35 3.20 -6.20
CA VAL A 198 15.53 4.04 -5.99
C VAL A 198 16.51 3.76 -7.12
N VAL A 199 17.01 4.82 -7.76
CA VAL A 199 17.86 4.71 -8.95
C VAL A 199 19.20 5.36 -8.64
N GLU A 200 20.27 4.60 -8.79
CA GLU A 200 21.62 5.11 -8.61
C GLU A 200 22.11 5.85 -9.86
N PRO A 201 22.95 6.90 -9.73
CA PRO A 201 23.29 7.77 -10.86
C PRO A 201 24.32 7.16 -11.82
N SER A 202 25.24 6.32 -11.34
CA SER A 202 26.36 5.84 -12.13
C SER A 202 27.01 4.58 -11.57
N ARG A 203 27.86 3.94 -12.38
CA ARG A 203 28.69 2.80 -11.95
C ARG A 203 29.74 3.19 -10.89
N ALA A 204 30.26 4.41 -10.95
CA ALA A 204 31.20 4.91 -9.94
C ALA A 204 30.52 4.98 -8.56
N PHE A 205 29.25 5.37 -8.55
CA PHE A 205 28.42 5.37 -7.35
C PHE A 205 28.27 3.98 -6.74
N SER A 206 28.09 2.92 -7.53
CA SER A 206 27.96 1.55 -7.02
C SER A 206 29.18 1.11 -6.20
N PHE A 207 30.39 1.59 -6.53
CA PHE A 207 31.59 1.31 -5.74
C PHE A 207 31.60 2.02 -4.39
N LYS A 208 31.10 3.26 -4.32
CA LYS A 208 30.93 3.99 -3.05
C LYS A 208 29.96 3.23 -2.14
N VAL A 209 28.80 2.84 -2.67
CA VAL A 209 27.78 2.08 -1.93
C VAL A 209 28.31 0.70 -1.52
N LYS A 210 29.11 0.04 -2.36
CA LYS A 210 29.76 -1.25 -2.02
C LYS A 210 30.59 -1.17 -0.75
N THR A 211 31.41 -0.13 -0.62
CA THR A 211 32.21 0.09 0.60
C THR A 211 31.32 0.31 1.81
N LEU A 212 30.26 1.12 1.69
CA LEU A 212 29.34 1.44 2.79
C LEU A 212 28.47 0.25 3.24
N THR A 213 28.17 -0.68 2.33
CA THR A 213 27.25 -1.79 2.57
C THR A 213 27.94 -3.15 2.75
N ASN A 214 29.27 -3.17 2.90
CA ASN A 214 30.08 -4.38 2.92
C ASN A 214 29.77 -5.32 1.73
N SER A 215 29.64 -4.76 0.54
CA SER A 215 29.29 -5.45 -0.71
C SER A 215 27.91 -6.11 -0.75
N SER A 216 26.97 -5.64 0.08
CA SER A 216 25.57 -6.11 0.05
C SER A 216 24.73 -5.45 -1.05
N ASN A 217 25.25 -4.43 -1.72
CA ASN A 217 24.59 -3.78 -2.85
C ASN A 217 24.55 -4.66 -4.11
N VAL A 218 23.50 -4.49 -4.91
CA VAL A 218 23.49 -4.93 -6.31
C VAL A 218 24.30 -3.95 -7.16
N PHE A 219 24.79 -4.41 -8.32
CA PHE A 219 25.61 -3.60 -9.24
C PHE A 219 25.49 -4.12 -10.67
N GLY A 220 25.99 -3.35 -11.64
CA GLY A 220 26.14 -3.78 -13.03
C GLY A 220 24.80 -4.00 -13.73
N GLY A 221 23.82 -3.13 -13.46
CA GLY A 221 22.47 -3.21 -14.04
C GLY A 221 21.53 -4.16 -13.28
N THR A 222 22.01 -4.92 -12.30
CA THR A 222 21.15 -5.78 -11.48
C THR A 222 20.15 -4.93 -10.67
N VAL A 223 18.90 -5.39 -10.59
CA VAL A 223 17.88 -4.77 -9.74
C VAL A 223 17.77 -5.55 -8.43
N GLY A 224 17.84 -4.85 -7.29
CA GLY A 224 17.77 -5.46 -5.97
C GLY A 224 16.49 -5.05 -5.25
N VAL A 225 15.83 -5.98 -4.57
CA VAL A 225 14.73 -5.67 -3.64
C VAL A 225 15.21 -5.88 -2.22
N TYR A 226 15.27 -4.80 -1.45
CA TYR A 226 15.71 -4.73 -0.05
C TYR A 226 14.51 -4.54 0.86
N TRP A 227 14.47 -5.30 1.96
CA TRP A 227 13.35 -5.35 2.88
C TRP A 227 13.76 -4.71 4.22
N PRO A 228 13.30 -3.50 4.59
CA PRO A 228 13.87 -2.73 5.71
C PRO A 228 13.91 -3.44 7.07
N GLU A 229 13.06 -4.43 7.28
CA GLU A 229 12.92 -5.13 8.55
C GLU A 229 13.48 -6.56 8.52
N SER A 230 14.27 -6.89 7.49
CA SER A 230 14.93 -8.17 7.38
C SER A 230 16.20 -8.05 6.55
N ASN A 231 17.20 -8.90 6.78
CA ASN A 231 18.37 -8.96 5.90
C ASN A 231 18.07 -9.67 4.56
N ARG A 232 16.79 -9.82 4.19
CA ARG A 232 16.39 -10.45 2.93
C ARG A 232 16.69 -9.49 1.79
N ARG A 233 17.30 -10.02 0.74
CA ARG A 233 17.52 -9.35 -0.53
C ARG A 233 17.14 -10.32 -1.65
N SER A 234 16.38 -9.83 -2.62
CA SER A 234 16.19 -10.51 -3.91
C SER A 234 16.97 -9.75 -4.98
N ALA A 235 17.58 -10.45 -5.93
CA ALA A 235 18.28 -9.86 -7.05
C ALA A 235 17.64 -10.33 -8.36
N TYR A 236 17.48 -9.42 -9.31
CA TYR A 236 16.84 -9.65 -10.59
C TYR A 236 17.78 -9.17 -11.70
N PHE A 237 17.97 -10.02 -12.70
CA PHE A 237 18.81 -9.79 -13.87
C PHE A 237 18.17 -10.53 -15.06
N LEU A 238 18.63 -10.26 -16.28
CA LEU A 238 18.18 -11.03 -17.45
C LEU A 238 18.76 -12.44 -17.41
N ASP A 239 17.89 -13.43 -17.57
CA ASP A 239 18.24 -14.85 -17.73
C ASP A 239 17.32 -15.50 -18.78
N GLU A 240 17.47 -16.80 -18.99
CA GLU A 240 16.69 -17.56 -19.98
C GLU A 240 15.18 -17.59 -19.63
N ASP A 241 14.84 -17.57 -18.34
CA ASP A 241 13.45 -17.60 -17.84
C ASP A 241 12.78 -16.21 -17.86
N THR A 242 13.59 -15.14 -17.81
CA THR A 242 13.16 -13.75 -17.72
C THR A 242 13.80 -12.91 -18.83
N PRO A 243 13.49 -13.18 -20.13
CA PRO A 243 14.29 -12.69 -21.25
C PRO A 243 14.06 -11.21 -21.60
N SER A 244 13.21 -10.49 -20.86
CA SER A 244 12.87 -9.10 -21.18
C SER A 244 12.76 -8.19 -19.96
N GLN A 245 13.09 -6.91 -20.16
CA GLN A 245 12.99 -5.86 -19.13
C GLN A 245 11.59 -5.82 -18.49
N ARG A 246 10.55 -5.94 -19.31
CA ARG A 246 9.15 -5.91 -18.85
C ARG A 246 8.80 -7.13 -17.99
N ALA A 247 9.32 -8.31 -18.31
CA ALA A 247 9.12 -9.51 -17.50
C ALA A 247 9.70 -9.33 -16.10
N ILE A 248 10.94 -8.82 -16.00
CA ILE A 248 11.59 -8.49 -14.72
C ILE A 248 10.73 -7.51 -13.90
N GLN A 249 10.23 -6.44 -14.52
CA GLN A 249 9.38 -5.47 -13.82
C GLN A 249 8.08 -6.10 -13.28
N ILE A 250 7.48 -7.02 -14.04
CA ILE A 250 6.27 -7.75 -13.64
C ILE A 250 6.58 -8.69 -12.46
N ASP A 251 7.70 -9.40 -12.51
CA ASP A 251 8.08 -10.36 -11.46
C ASP A 251 8.45 -9.66 -10.15
N ILE A 252 9.21 -8.56 -10.21
CA ILE A 252 9.46 -7.70 -9.04
C ILE A 252 8.13 -7.26 -8.40
N ALA A 253 7.20 -6.73 -9.21
CA ALA A 253 5.92 -6.24 -8.71
C ALA A 253 5.00 -7.37 -8.19
N LYS A 254 5.17 -8.60 -8.68
CA LYS A 254 4.46 -9.79 -8.22
C LYS A 254 5.03 -10.29 -6.90
N ASP A 255 6.34 -10.39 -6.78
CA ASP A 255 7.04 -10.85 -5.58
C ASP A 255 6.81 -9.91 -4.41
N ILE A 256 6.89 -8.59 -4.65
CA ILE A 256 6.59 -7.58 -3.63
C ILE A 256 5.16 -7.74 -3.13
N ARG A 257 4.20 -7.85 -4.06
CA ARG A 257 2.78 -8.02 -3.73
C ARG A 257 2.54 -9.28 -2.90
N LEU A 258 3.12 -10.40 -3.30
CA LEU A 258 2.99 -11.67 -2.57
C LEU A 258 3.58 -11.56 -1.15
N ALA A 259 4.77 -10.97 -1.03
CA ALA A 259 5.42 -10.79 0.26
C ALA A 259 4.63 -9.86 1.19
N LEU A 260 4.07 -8.76 0.68
CA LEU A 260 3.22 -7.87 1.47
C LEU A 260 1.89 -8.51 1.88
N SER A 261 1.25 -9.28 1.00
CA SER A 261 0.04 -10.05 1.30
C SER A 261 0.24 -11.12 2.39
N ASN A 262 1.46 -11.67 2.47
CA ASN A 262 1.82 -12.68 3.47
C ASN A 262 2.31 -12.07 4.79
N ARG A 263 2.60 -10.77 4.82
CA ARG A 263 3.10 -10.07 6.00
C ARG A 263 1.94 -9.83 6.98
N ARG A 264 2.21 -10.09 8.27
CA ARG A 264 1.28 -9.70 9.34
C ARG A 264 1.15 -8.18 9.39
N VAL A 265 -0.09 -7.70 9.48
CA VAL A 265 -0.41 -6.28 9.66
C VAL A 265 0.13 -5.82 11.01
N ARG A 266 0.82 -4.68 11.03
CA ARG A 266 1.61 -4.25 12.20
C ARG A 266 1.07 -3.05 12.94
N THR A 267 0.22 -2.26 12.29
CA THR A 267 -0.36 -1.07 12.90
C THR A 267 -1.82 -1.29 13.25
N ASN A 268 -2.37 -0.34 14.01
CA ASN A 268 -3.78 -0.26 14.32
C ASN A 268 -4.61 0.32 13.16
N CYS A 269 -4.01 0.60 12.00
CA CYS A 269 -4.71 1.05 10.80
C CYS A 269 -5.39 -0.14 10.09
N THR A 270 -6.38 -0.73 10.75
CA THR A 270 -7.11 -1.91 10.26
C THR A 270 -8.59 -1.76 10.46
N TRP A 271 -9.36 -2.48 9.65
CA TRP A 271 -10.82 -2.48 9.79
C TRP A 271 -11.26 -3.00 11.16
N ASN A 272 -10.60 -4.04 11.67
CA ASN A 272 -10.95 -4.62 12.95
C ASN A 272 -10.71 -3.64 14.10
N HIS A 273 -9.59 -2.90 14.07
CA HIS A 273 -9.30 -1.86 15.07
C HIS A 273 -10.28 -0.68 14.98
N LEU A 274 -10.70 -0.30 13.77
CA LEU A 274 -11.76 0.69 13.56
C LEU A 274 -13.07 0.23 14.21
N MET A 275 -13.52 -0.99 13.93
CA MET A 275 -14.76 -1.54 14.52
C MET A 275 -14.67 -1.68 16.04
N GLU A 276 -13.51 -2.07 16.56
CA GLU A 276 -13.26 -2.14 17.99
C GLU A 276 -13.33 -0.74 18.63
N THR A 277 -12.71 0.26 18.01
CA THR A 277 -12.78 1.67 18.45
C THR A 277 -14.22 2.18 18.47
N MET A 278 -15.00 1.89 17.43
CA MET A 278 -16.43 2.21 17.35
C MET A 278 -17.24 1.55 18.48
N SER A 279 -16.98 0.26 18.71
CA SER A 279 -17.69 -0.52 19.74
C SER A 279 -17.41 0.00 21.15
N ARG A 280 -16.14 0.31 21.47
CA ARG A 280 -15.77 0.90 22.76
C ARG A 280 -16.47 2.23 23.01
N ARG A 281 -16.47 3.13 22.02
CA ARG A 281 -17.15 4.43 22.15
C ARG A 281 -18.65 4.31 22.36
N ARG A 282 -19.29 3.40 21.63
CA ARG A 282 -20.72 3.13 21.80
C ARG A 282 -21.00 2.64 23.22
N TYR A 283 -20.17 1.74 23.74
CA TYR A 283 -20.27 1.26 25.12
C TYR A 283 -20.10 2.40 26.13
N ASP A 284 -19.09 3.26 25.97
CA ASP A 284 -18.85 4.38 26.88
C ASP A 284 -19.98 5.41 26.86
N LEU A 285 -20.56 5.69 25.68
CA LEU A 285 -21.73 6.55 25.53
C LEU A 285 -22.97 5.95 26.23
N LEU A 286 -23.24 4.65 26.04
CA LEU A 286 -24.35 3.97 26.69
C LEU A 286 -24.20 3.94 28.23
N LYS A 287 -22.97 3.73 28.71
CA LYS A 287 -22.63 3.76 30.14
C LYS A 287 -22.82 5.17 30.72
N ALA A 288 -22.37 6.21 30.01
CA ALA A 288 -22.56 7.61 30.41
C ALA A 288 -24.04 8.03 30.43
N GLN A 289 -24.87 7.43 29.56
CA GLN A 289 -26.32 7.66 29.50
C GLN A 289 -27.12 6.84 30.54
N GLY A 290 -26.45 6.05 31.38
CA GLY A 290 -27.08 5.35 32.50
C GLY A 290 -27.92 4.13 32.11
N SER A 291 -27.69 3.53 30.94
CA SER A 291 -28.47 2.37 30.50
C SER A 291 -28.15 1.14 31.37
N THR A 292 -29.16 0.66 32.11
CA THR A 292 -29.10 -0.55 32.97
C THR A 292 -29.50 -1.84 32.26
N GLU A 293 -29.77 -1.82 30.96
CA GLU A 293 -30.15 -3.03 30.22
C GLU A 293 -28.92 -3.67 29.55
N LEU A 294 -28.58 -4.85 30.07
CA LEU A 294 -27.68 -5.86 29.50
C LEU A 294 -28.49 -6.83 28.64
#